data_AF-A0A2E2C1W4-F1
#
_entry.id   AF-A0A2E2C1W4-F1
#
_cell.length_a   1.000
_cell.length_b   1.000
_cell.length_c   1.000
_cell.angle_alpha   90.00
_cell.angle_beta   90.00
_cell.angle_gamma   90.00
#
_symmetry.space_group_name_H-M   'P 1'
#
loop_
_entity.id
_entity.type
_entity.pdbx_description
1 polymer ?
#
loop_
_entity_poly.entity_id
_entity_poly.type
_entity_poly.pdbx_seq_one_letter_code
_entity_poly.pdbx_strand_id
1 'polypeptide(L)'
;MANWYVKRGSQVAGPLTRERLNQLAAEGKVQKTDLVREGEAGEFHPAAKVSDLFTGAETSAWDEFDSGPETQPQSSQPATKKSKTTLIVVLAVVGVGGILMAMFLIALLLPAVQQAREAARRSASKNNLKQLGLAMHNYHDTHRVFPPGETLTVEGAPSQSWQTFLLPFVDQAVLYNQIDFDYAWDHPSNQALFHQEIPTYLNPNINVRVSPEGLGLSHYAGNQLVLKSNGELGIRNITDGTSNTILAFEVGDNFKPWGDPTNTAVPAERMNSGNKTAFRGGSHVLLGDGSVRFLSENIDPAVLKALSTPDGGERIDEF
;
A
#
# COMPACT_ATOMS: atom_id res chain seq x y z
N MET A 1 -9.36 19.57 -44.95
CA MET A 1 -10.56 18.70 -45.05
C MET A 1 -11.30 18.79 -43.75
N ALA A 2 -12.63 18.84 -43.76
CA ALA A 2 -13.42 18.92 -42.53
C ALA A 2 -13.60 17.52 -41.90
N ASN A 3 -13.43 17.45 -40.59
CA ASN A 3 -13.53 16.21 -39.81
C ASN A 3 -14.97 16.03 -39.30
N TRP A 4 -15.56 14.87 -39.54
CA TRP A 4 -16.92 14.54 -39.12
C TRP A 4 -16.94 13.63 -37.90
N TYR A 5 -17.94 13.80 -37.03
CA TYR A 5 -18.16 12.97 -35.84
C TYR A 5 -19.60 12.47 -35.82
N VAL A 6 -19.80 11.20 -35.45
CA VAL A 6 -21.12 10.55 -35.30
C VAL A 6 -21.34 10.20 -33.84
N LYS A 7 -22.54 10.44 -33.31
CA LYS A 7 -22.93 10.16 -31.93
C LYS A 7 -24.20 9.30 -31.88
N ARG A 8 -24.12 8.20 -31.14
CA ARG A 8 -25.26 7.31 -30.81
C ARG A 8 -25.30 7.10 -29.30
N GLY A 9 -26.36 7.61 -28.66
CA GLY A 9 -26.45 7.64 -27.20
C GLY A 9 -25.31 8.46 -26.58
N SER A 10 -24.54 7.86 -25.68
CA SER A 10 -23.37 8.47 -25.03
C SER A 10 -22.06 8.35 -25.83
N GLN A 11 -22.00 7.50 -26.86
CA GLN A 11 -20.78 7.24 -27.61
C GLN A 11 -20.62 8.19 -28.80
N VAL A 12 -19.40 8.69 -29.01
CA VAL A 12 -19.01 9.56 -30.14
C VAL A 12 -17.86 8.89 -30.90
N ALA A 13 -17.97 8.80 -32.22
CA ALA A 13 -16.96 8.24 -33.12
C ALA A 13 -16.49 9.30 -34.12
N GLY A 14 -15.18 9.45 -34.26
CA GLY A 14 -14.51 10.38 -35.17
C GLY A 14 -13.06 10.64 -34.74
N PRO A 15 -12.29 11.46 -35.48
CA PRO A 15 -12.68 12.13 -36.72
C PRO A 15 -12.83 11.17 -37.91
N LEU A 16 -13.81 11.44 -38.77
CA LEU A 16 -14.06 10.74 -40.04
C LEU A 16 -13.92 11.71 -41.21
N THR A 17 -13.44 11.23 -42.37
CA THR A 17 -13.58 11.97 -43.63
C THR A 17 -15.02 11.90 -44.14
N ARG A 18 -15.44 12.87 -44.96
CA ARG A 18 -16.78 12.90 -45.57
C ARG A 18 -17.07 11.64 -46.40
N GLU A 19 -16.09 11.15 -47.14
CA GLU A 19 -16.17 9.89 -47.90
C GLU A 19 -16.42 8.69 -46.98
N ARG A 20 -15.69 8.60 -45.87
CA ARG A 20 -15.85 7.51 -44.91
C ARG A 20 -17.21 7.57 -44.20
N LEU A 21 -17.73 8.77 -43.94
CA LEU A 21 -19.07 8.98 -43.40
C LEU A 21 -20.15 8.47 -44.38
N ASN A 22 -20.06 8.84 -45.66
CA ASN A 22 -20.97 8.38 -46.72
C ASN A 22 -20.92 6.85 -46.87
N GLN A 23 -19.73 6.26 -46.86
CA GLN A 23 -19.58 4.80 -46.91
C GLN A 23 -20.24 4.11 -45.71
N LEU A 24 -20.06 4.62 -44.49
CA LEU A 24 -20.69 4.05 -43.30
C LEU A 24 -22.22 4.20 -43.27
N ALA A 25 -22.76 5.23 -43.93
CA ALA A 25 -24.21 5.36 -44.15
C ALA A 25 -24.73 4.35 -45.18
N ALA A 26 -24.03 4.17 -46.31
CA ALA A 26 -24.35 3.14 -47.31
C ALA A 26 -24.24 1.70 -46.77
N GLU A 27 -23.27 1.45 -45.86
CA GLU A 27 -23.14 0.19 -45.12
C GLU A 27 -24.20 0.00 -44.01
N GLY A 28 -25.12 0.96 -43.82
CA GLY A 28 -26.16 0.93 -42.78
C GLY A 28 -25.64 1.06 -41.34
N LYS A 29 -24.36 1.40 -41.16
CA LYS A 29 -23.70 1.55 -39.85
C LYS A 29 -24.02 2.90 -39.21
N VAL A 30 -24.17 3.94 -40.02
CA VAL A 30 -24.78 5.23 -39.64
C VAL A 30 -26.26 5.19 -40.03
N GLN A 31 -27.13 5.51 -39.09
CA GLN A 31 -28.59 5.51 -39.24
C GLN A 31 -29.12 6.94 -39.30
N LYS A 32 -30.29 7.12 -39.91
CA LYS A 32 -30.97 8.44 -40.01
C LYS A 32 -31.23 9.10 -38.65
N THR A 33 -31.35 8.29 -37.60
CA THR A 33 -31.57 8.68 -36.20
C THR A 33 -30.30 9.01 -35.42
N ASP A 34 -29.10 8.72 -35.95
CA ASP A 34 -27.86 9.14 -35.31
C ASP A 34 -27.70 10.66 -35.35
N LEU A 35 -26.91 11.19 -34.44
CA LEU A 35 -26.50 12.59 -34.48
C LEU A 35 -25.13 12.70 -35.13
N VAL A 36 -24.91 13.74 -35.93
CA VAL A 36 -23.63 14.04 -36.57
C VAL A 36 -23.25 15.50 -36.37
N ARG A 37 -21.96 15.79 -36.50
CA ARG A 37 -21.45 17.16 -36.61
C ARG A 37 -20.20 17.21 -37.49
N GLU A 38 -19.93 18.41 -37.99
CA GLU A 38 -18.70 18.76 -38.68
C GLU A 38 -17.84 19.64 -37.76
N GLY A 39 -16.55 19.32 -37.65
CA GLY A 39 -15.60 20.00 -36.76
C GLY A 39 -15.65 19.54 -35.29
N GLU A 40 -14.67 20.01 -34.51
CA GLU A 40 -14.54 19.71 -33.07
C GLU A 40 -15.39 20.63 -32.18
N ALA A 41 -15.67 21.85 -32.65
CA ALA A 41 -16.52 22.84 -32.00
C ALA A 41 -17.79 23.05 -32.84
N GLY A 42 -18.89 22.40 -32.44
CA GLY A 42 -20.16 22.44 -33.16
C GLY A 42 -21.20 21.53 -32.51
N GLU A 43 -22.48 21.89 -32.69
CA GLU A 43 -23.62 21.13 -32.17
C GLU A 43 -23.97 19.92 -33.03
N PHE A 44 -24.38 18.86 -32.34
CA PHE A 44 -24.82 17.60 -32.93
C PHE A 44 -26.24 17.71 -33.48
N HIS A 45 -26.41 17.46 -34.77
CA HIS A 45 -27.69 17.51 -35.48
C HIS A 45 -28.03 16.14 -36.11
N PRO A 46 -29.32 15.78 -36.32
CA PRO A 46 -29.69 14.48 -36.88
C PRO A 46 -29.07 14.21 -38.25
N ALA A 47 -28.52 13.01 -38.44
CA ALA A 47 -27.92 12.55 -39.69
C ALA A 47 -28.88 12.69 -40.89
N ALA A 48 -30.18 12.48 -40.67
CA ALA A 48 -31.22 12.68 -41.66
C ALA A 48 -31.30 14.10 -42.26
N LYS A 49 -30.75 15.12 -41.57
CA LYS A 49 -30.71 16.52 -42.06
C LYS A 49 -29.48 16.84 -42.92
N VAL A 50 -28.51 15.93 -42.98
CA VAL A 50 -27.33 16.09 -43.83
C VAL A 50 -27.70 15.69 -45.26
N SER A 51 -27.63 16.64 -46.18
CA SER A 51 -27.88 16.35 -47.60
C SER A 51 -26.93 15.26 -48.10
N ASP A 52 -27.44 14.45 -49.03
CA ASP A 52 -26.67 13.47 -49.81
C ASP A 52 -26.04 12.32 -49.01
N LEU A 53 -26.30 12.23 -47.70
CA LEU A 53 -25.80 11.13 -46.84
C LEU A 53 -26.56 9.81 -47.04
N PHE A 54 -27.79 9.87 -47.56
CA PHE A 54 -28.69 8.72 -47.71
C PHE A 54 -29.39 8.64 -49.09
N THR A 55 -28.88 9.34 -50.12
CA THR A 55 -29.53 9.45 -51.44
C THR A 55 -29.16 8.33 -52.44
N GLY A 56 -28.21 7.44 -52.08
CA GLY A 56 -27.79 6.33 -52.93
C GLY A 56 -28.71 5.12 -52.87
N ALA A 57 -29.89 5.21 -53.48
CA ALA A 57 -30.82 4.08 -53.63
C ALA A 57 -31.64 4.09 -54.94
N GLU A 58 -31.09 4.60 -56.04
CA GLU A 58 -31.67 4.41 -57.39
C GLU A 58 -30.63 4.69 -58.48
N THR A 59 -30.48 3.76 -59.43
CA THR A 59 -29.92 4.00 -60.77
C THR A 59 -30.70 3.13 -61.75
N SER A 60 -31.35 3.75 -62.74
CA SER A 60 -32.12 3.05 -63.78
C SER A 60 -31.88 3.68 -65.16
N ALA A 61 -32.07 2.85 -66.20
CA ALA A 61 -32.24 3.21 -67.62
C ALA A 61 -30.97 3.77 -68.34
N TRP A 62 -30.75 3.60 -69.66
CA TRP A 62 -31.48 2.98 -70.80
C TRP A 62 -30.41 2.33 -71.76
N ASP A 63 -30.66 1.56 -72.84
CA ASP A 63 -31.88 0.96 -73.45
C ASP A 63 -31.56 -0.20 -74.45
N GLU A 64 -32.63 -0.77 -75.04
CA GLU A 64 -32.83 -1.22 -76.45
C GLU A 64 -31.93 -2.28 -77.17
N PHE A 65 -32.57 -3.42 -77.49
CA PHE A 65 -32.53 -4.25 -78.72
C PHE A 65 -31.20 -4.58 -79.47
N ASP A 66 -30.78 -5.86 -79.43
CA ASP A 66 -30.48 -6.67 -80.65
C ASP A 66 -30.53 -8.19 -80.34
N SER A 67 -30.34 -9.04 -81.36
CA SER A 67 -30.93 -10.37 -81.50
C SER A 67 -29.92 -11.54 -81.59
N GLY A 68 -29.99 -12.45 -80.61
CA GLY A 68 -29.50 -13.85 -80.67
C GLY A 68 -27.98 -14.09 -80.65
N PRO A 69 -27.52 -15.36 -80.72
CA PRO A 69 -28.22 -16.63 -80.46
C PRO A 69 -27.75 -17.30 -79.14
N GLU A 70 -28.28 -18.49 -78.84
CA GLU A 70 -28.07 -19.22 -77.58
C GLU A 70 -26.60 -19.59 -77.26
N THR A 71 -26.22 -19.47 -75.99
CA THR A 71 -25.05 -20.16 -75.41
C THR A 71 -25.42 -20.93 -74.14
N GLN A 72 -24.89 -22.16 -74.03
CA GLN A 72 -25.28 -23.20 -73.07
C GLN A 72 -24.96 -22.87 -71.59
N PRO A 73 -25.65 -23.50 -70.61
CA PRO A 73 -25.51 -23.16 -69.20
C PRO A 73 -24.16 -23.60 -68.60
N GLN A 74 -23.44 -22.66 -67.99
CA GLN A 74 -22.31 -22.96 -67.12
C GLN A 74 -22.78 -23.36 -65.71
N SER A 75 -22.17 -24.39 -65.14
CA SER A 75 -22.50 -24.93 -63.83
C SER A 75 -21.95 -24.05 -62.70
N SER A 76 -22.83 -23.24 -62.11
CA SER A 76 -22.54 -22.50 -60.88
C SER A 76 -22.34 -23.44 -59.70
N GLN A 77 -21.09 -23.64 -59.27
CA GLN A 77 -20.81 -24.33 -58.01
C GLN A 77 -21.44 -23.54 -56.83
N PRO A 78 -22.02 -24.23 -55.83
CA PRO A 78 -22.64 -23.55 -54.70
C PRO A 78 -21.54 -22.90 -53.83
N ALA A 79 -21.52 -21.57 -53.80
CA ALA A 79 -20.67 -20.81 -52.89
C ALA A 79 -21.00 -21.20 -51.44
N THR A 80 -20.06 -21.85 -50.75
CA THR A 80 -20.26 -22.32 -49.38
C THR A 80 -20.40 -21.13 -48.44
N LYS A 81 -21.64 -20.83 -48.05
CA LYS A 81 -22.01 -19.68 -47.20
C LYS A 81 -21.47 -19.87 -45.78
N LYS A 82 -20.21 -19.49 -45.55
CA LYS A 82 -19.55 -19.58 -44.23
C LYS A 82 -20.42 -18.90 -43.17
N SER A 83 -20.81 -19.68 -42.17
CA SER A 83 -21.74 -19.27 -41.12
C SER A 83 -21.15 -18.16 -40.25
N LYS A 84 -21.81 -16.98 -40.23
CA LYS A 84 -21.51 -15.92 -39.25
C LYS A 84 -21.63 -16.44 -37.80
N THR A 85 -22.52 -17.40 -37.56
CA THR A 85 -22.73 -18.02 -36.25
C THR A 85 -21.48 -18.73 -35.74
N THR A 86 -20.76 -19.46 -36.60
CA THR A 86 -19.51 -20.14 -36.22
C THR A 86 -18.43 -19.13 -35.80
N LEU A 87 -18.31 -18.01 -36.52
CA LEU A 87 -17.35 -16.95 -36.16
C LEU A 87 -17.72 -16.28 -34.82
N ILE A 88 -19.00 -15.99 -34.59
CA ILE A 88 -19.49 -15.42 -33.33
C ILE A 88 -19.24 -16.39 -32.16
N VAL A 89 -19.50 -17.69 -32.33
CA VAL A 89 -19.25 -18.70 -31.31
C VAL A 89 -17.75 -18.83 -31.01
N VAL A 90 -16.88 -18.86 -32.02
CA VAL A 90 -15.42 -18.91 -31.80
C VAL A 90 -14.92 -17.66 -31.08
N LEU A 91 -15.37 -16.46 -31.47
CA LEU A 91 -15.02 -15.21 -30.79
C LEU A 91 -15.54 -15.16 -29.35
N ALA A 92 -16.75 -15.67 -29.10
CA ALA A 92 -17.31 -15.77 -27.75
C ALA A 92 -16.50 -16.74 -26.89
N VAL A 93 -16.14 -17.92 -27.41
CA VAL A 93 -15.35 -18.93 -26.68
C VAL A 93 -13.93 -18.44 -26.39
N VAL A 94 -13.25 -17.82 -27.35
CA VAL A 94 -11.89 -17.29 -27.14
C VAL A 94 -11.91 -16.03 -26.25
N GLY A 95 -12.88 -15.13 -26.43
CA GLY A 95 -13.02 -13.92 -25.62
C GLY A 95 -13.39 -14.23 -24.16
N VAL A 96 -14.46 -15.00 -23.94
CA VAL A 96 -14.89 -15.39 -22.59
C VAL A 96 -13.87 -16.35 -21.97
N GLY A 97 -13.34 -17.32 -22.72
CA GLY A 97 -12.30 -18.23 -22.23
C GLY A 97 -11.02 -17.50 -21.82
N GLY A 98 -10.57 -16.51 -22.59
CA GLY A 98 -9.42 -15.68 -22.26
C GLY A 98 -9.66 -14.81 -21.01
N ILE A 99 -10.84 -14.22 -20.87
CA ILE A 99 -11.23 -13.45 -19.67
C ILE A 99 -11.30 -14.36 -18.44
N LEU A 100 -11.92 -15.54 -18.54
CA LEU A 100 -11.99 -16.51 -17.44
C LEU A 100 -10.61 -17.03 -17.05
N MET A 101 -9.73 -17.32 -18.02
CA MET A 101 -8.35 -17.71 -17.77
C MET A 101 -7.58 -16.59 -17.06
N ALA A 102 -7.69 -15.33 -17.51
CA ALA A 102 -7.05 -14.19 -16.85
C ALA A 102 -7.56 -13.98 -15.42
N MET A 103 -8.88 -14.06 -15.20
CA MET A 103 -9.49 -13.96 -13.87
C MET A 103 -9.04 -15.10 -12.94
N PHE A 104 -8.93 -16.33 -13.45
CA PHE A 104 -8.44 -17.48 -12.70
C PHE A 104 -6.95 -17.33 -12.32
N LEU A 105 -6.10 -16.89 -13.25
CA LEU A 105 -4.70 -16.59 -12.98
C LEU A 105 -4.54 -15.49 -11.93
N ILE A 106 -5.31 -14.40 -12.03
CA ILE A 106 -5.32 -13.32 -11.04
C ILE A 106 -5.80 -13.85 -9.67
N ALA A 107 -6.85 -14.67 -9.63
CA ALA A 107 -7.38 -15.25 -8.40
C ALA A 107 -6.37 -16.20 -7.70
N LEU A 108 -5.54 -16.92 -8.46
CA LEU A 108 -4.45 -17.73 -7.91
C LEU A 108 -3.24 -16.88 -7.46
N LEU A 109 -2.94 -15.79 -8.17
CA LEU A 109 -1.81 -14.91 -7.87
C LEU A 109 -2.08 -13.98 -6.68
N LEU A 110 -3.31 -13.51 -6.48
CA LEU A 110 -3.67 -12.55 -5.42
C LEU A 110 -3.28 -13.05 -4.00
N PRO A 111 -3.61 -14.29 -3.57
CA PRO A 111 -3.18 -14.82 -2.29
C PRO A 111 -1.65 -14.82 -2.13
N ALA A 112 -0.91 -15.24 -3.16
CA ALA A 112 0.55 -15.28 -3.14
C ALA A 112 1.17 -13.88 -3.05
N VAL A 113 0.62 -12.89 -3.79
CA VAL A 113 1.07 -11.50 -3.72
C VAL A 113 0.80 -10.89 -2.34
N GLN A 114 -0.32 -11.22 -1.68
CA GLN A 114 -0.59 -10.72 -0.34
C GLN A 114 0.32 -11.38 0.72
N GLN A 115 0.57 -12.69 0.63
CA GLN A 115 1.54 -13.38 1.49
C GLN A 115 2.94 -12.78 1.34
N ALA A 116 3.40 -12.55 0.11
CA ALA A 116 4.68 -11.91 -0.17
C ALA A 116 4.75 -10.47 0.41
N ARG A 117 3.67 -9.69 0.28
CA ARG A 117 3.58 -8.35 0.88
C ARG A 117 3.61 -8.38 2.41
N GLU A 118 2.93 -9.33 3.05
CA GLU A 118 2.96 -9.45 4.50
C GLU A 118 4.34 -9.90 5.00
N ALA A 119 4.97 -10.87 4.34
CA ALA A 119 6.34 -11.30 4.63
C ALA A 119 7.34 -10.13 4.48
N ALA A 120 7.19 -9.30 3.44
CA ALA A 120 7.98 -8.10 3.26
C ALA A 120 7.78 -7.08 4.39
N ARG A 121 6.52 -6.83 4.83
CA ARG A 121 6.24 -5.96 5.99
C ARG A 121 6.85 -6.49 7.29
N ARG A 122 6.76 -7.81 7.55
CA ARG A 122 7.42 -8.46 8.70
C ARG A 122 8.94 -8.27 8.65
N SER A 123 9.55 -8.52 7.50
CA SER A 123 11.00 -8.35 7.29
C SER A 123 11.45 -6.89 7.51
N ALA A 124 10.70 -5.93 6.97
CA ALA A 124 10.98 -4.50 7.15
C ALA A 124 10.83 -4.05 8.61
N SER A 125 9.79 -4.50 9.34
CA SER A 125 9.66 -4.17 10.76
C SER A 125 10.74 -4.79 11.63
N LYS A 126 11.14 -6.04 11.33
CA LYS A 126 12.31 -6.68 11.94
C LYS A 126 13.60 -5.89 11.68
N ASN A 127 13.74 -5.28 10.50
CA ASN A 127 14.86 -4.40 10.19
C ASN A 127 14.82 -3.07 10.98
N ASN A 128 13.64 -2.47 11.19
CA ASN A 128 13.49 -1.30 12.06
C ASN A 128 13.93 -1.59 13.50
N LEU A 129 13.51 -2.74 14.08
CA LEU A 129 14.02 -3.17 15.40
C LEU A 129 15.54 -3.40 15.40
N LYS A 130 16.11 -3.91 14.30
CA LYS A 130 17.57 -4.04 14.16
C LYS A 130 18.29 -2.69 14.13
N GLN A 131 17.70 -1.67 13.48
CA GLN A 131 18.22 -0.31 13.49
C GLN A 131 18.09 0.32 14.90
N LEU A 132 16.98 0.10 15.60
CA LEU A 132 16.81 0.50 17.00
C LEU A 132 17.84 -0.17 17.93
N GLY A 133 18.11 -1.46 17.75
CA GLY A 133 19.15 -2.18 18.48
C GLY A 133 20.55 -1.60 18.24
N LEU A 134 20.90 -1.37 16.97
CA LEU A 134 22.16 -0.70 16.62
C LEU A 134 22.25 0.70 17.25
N ALA A 135 21.17 1.47 17.23
CA ALA A 135 21.11 2.80 17.84
C ALA A 135 21.30 2.74 19.37
N MET A 136 20.64 1.78 20.06
CA MET A 136 20.82 1.55 21.49
C MET A 136 22.25 1.13 21.85
N HIS A 137 22.88 0.26 21.05
CA HIS A 137 24.28 -0.13 21.28
C HIS A 137 25.24 1.04 21.03
N ASN A 138 25.05 1.84 19.97
CA ASN A 138 25.87 3.03 19.72
C ASN A 138 25.71 4.09 20.83
N TYR A 139 24.47 4.27 21.33
CA TYR A 139 24.21 5.11 22.51
C TYR A 139 24.98 4.58 23.73
N HIS A 140 24.88 3.27 24.00
CA HIS A 140 25.56 2.62 25.13
C HIS A 140 27.09 2.70 25.02
N ASP A 141 27.67 2.55 23.83
CA ASP A 141 29.13 2.66 23.66
C ASP A 141 29.63 4.08 23.94
N THR A 142 28.79 5.09 23.68
CA THR A 142 29.05 6.50 23.96
C THR A 142 28.85 6.84 25.45
N HIS A 143 27.75 6.40 26.07
CA HIS A 143 27.31 6.83 27.40
C HIS A 143 27.53 5.81 28.53
N ARG A 144 27.92 4.57 28.20
CA ARG A 144 28.11 3.40 29.10
C ARG A 144 26.85 2.86 29.80
N VAL A 145 25.69 3.40 29.44
CA VAL A 145 24.35 3.00 29.89
C VAL A 145 23.41 2.93 28.69
N PHE A 146 22.34 2.14 28.78
CA PHE A 146 21.22 2.23 27.83
C PHE A 146 20.53 3.60 27.94
N PRO A 147 19.80 4.05 26.89
CA PRO A 147 19.10 5.33 26.95
C PRO A 147 18.11 5.36 28.13
N PRO A 148 17.95 6.53 28.78
CA PRO A 148 16.96 6.70 29.84
C PRO A 148 15.55 6.44 29.29
N GLY A 149 14.74 5.63 29.97
CA GLY A 149 13.34 5.37 29.56
C GLY A 149 12.54 6.65 29.45
N GLU A 150 12.74 7.50 30.46
CA GLU A 150 12.35 8.90 30.53
C GLU A 150 13.48 9.70 31.20
N THR A 151 13.54 11.00 30.97
CA THR A 151 14.24 11.95 31.84
C THR A 151 13.25 12.84 32.59
N LEU A 152 13.68 13.38 33.72
CA LEU A 152 12.89 14.33 34.52
C LEU A 152 13.52 15.74 34.48
N THR A 153 12.70 16.79 34.60
CA THR A 153 13.18 18.16 34.86
C THR A 153 13.75 18.29 36.28
N VAL A 154 14.36 19.43 36.61
CA VAL A 154 14.88 19.67 37.97
C VAL A 154 13.78 19.71 39.05
N GLU A 155 12.54 19.98 38.66
CA GLU A 155 11.33 19.88 39.50
C GLU A 155 10.74 18.45 39.59
N GLY A 156 11.33 17.49 38.86
CA GLY A 156 10.88 16.09 38.83
C GLY A 156 9.73 15.80 37.85
N ALA A 157 9.41 16.72 36.94
CA ALA A 157 8.38 16.49 35.91
C ALA A 157 8.93 15.67 34.73
N PRO A 158 8.18 14.72 34.12
CA PRO A 158 8.64 13.99 32.94
C PRO A 158 8.97 14.93 31.77
N SER A 159 10.13 14.73 31.14
CA SER A 159 10.69 15.63 30.13
C SER A 159 10.84 14.99 28.75
N GLN A 160 11.67 13.96 28.59
CA GLN A 160 11.98 13.36 27.27
C GLN A 160 11.98 11.82 27.31
N SER A 161 11.52 11.20 26.23
CA SER A 161 11.54 9.75 25.97
C SER A 161 12.91 9.19 25.57
N TRP A 162 13.14 7.89 25.84
CA TRP A 162 14.29 7.13 25.33
C TRP A 162 14.54 7.28 23.82
N GLN A 163 13.48 7.46 23.03
CA GLN A 163 13.60 7.62 21.58
C GLN A 163 14.20 8.97 21.20
N THR A 164 13.91 10.05 21.94
CA THR A 164 14.54 11.35 21.74
C THR A 164 16.07 11.22 21.78
N PHE A 165 16.59 10.45 22.74
CA PHE A 165 18.05 10.20 22.89
C PHE A 165 18.65 9.31 21.80
N LEU A 166 17.82 8.56 21.06
CA LEU A 166 18.28 7.75 19.93
C LEU A 166 18.32 8.51 18.60
N LEU A 167 17.72 9.71 18.48
CA LEU A 167 17.68 10.47 17.23
C LEU A 167 19.05 10.63 16.54
N PRO A 168 20.17 10.96 17.23
CA PRO A 168 21.48 11.06 16.58
C PRO A 168 21.98 9.74 15.97
N PHE A 169 21.47 8.61 16.47
CA PHE A 169 21.88 7.25 16.11
C PHE A 169 20.90 6.58 15.11
N VAL A 170 19.84 7.28 14.68
CA VAL A 170 18.90 6.88 13.62
C VAL A 170 18.81 7.92 12.49
N ASP A 171 19.93 8.59 12.19
CA ASP A 171 20.08 9.62 11.16
C ASP A 171 19.18 10.87 11.35
N GLN A 172 18.82 11.20 12.60
CA GLN A 172 17.99 12.36 12.98
C GLN A 172 18.75 13.39 13.84
N ALA A 173 20.08 13.47 13.73
CA ALA A 173 20.91 14.42 14.47
C ALA A 173 20.50 15.90 14.27
N VAL A 174 20.00 16.26 13.08
CA VAL A 174 19.50 17.62 12.79
C VAL A 174 18.23 17.96 13.59
N LEU A 175 17.35 16.97 13.80
CA LEU A 175 16.17 17.13 14.65
C LEU A 175 16.57 17.21 16.13
N TYR A 176 17.46 16.32 16.58
CA TYR A 176 17.96 16.31 17.95
C TYR A 176 18.56 17.67 18.37
N ASN A 177 19.37 18.27 17.50
CA ASN A 177 20.02 19.56 17.77
C ASN A 177 19.07 20.77 17.77
N GLN A 178 17.79 20.59 17.42
CA GLN A 178 16.75 21.62 17.53
C GLN A 178 15.91 21.50 18.80
N ILE A 179 15.97 20.37 19.51
CA ILE A 179 15.20 20.15 20.73
C ILE A 179 15.84 20.95 21.86
N ASP A 180 15.01 21.76 22.53
CA ASP A 180 15.41 22.46 23.74
C ASP A 180 15.20 21.55 24.95
N PHE A 181 16.30 21.03 25.50
CA PHE A 181 16.29 20.08 26.60
C PHE A 181 16.02 20.72 27.97
N ASP A 182 15.98 22.05 28.06
CA ASP A 182 15.51 22.76 29.27
C ASP A 182 13.98 22.68 29.41
N TYR A 183 13.27 22.22 28.36
CA TYR A 183 11.81 22.02 28.35
C TYR A 183 11.41 20.57 28.08
N ALA A 184 10.22 20.21 28.57
CA ALA A 184 9.58 18.94 28.23
C ALA A 184 9.26 18.83 26.72
N TRP A 185 9.08 17.60 26.24
CA TRP A 185 8.80 17.27 24.84
C TRP A 185 7.54 17.93 24.28
N ASP A 186 6.50 18.09 25.10
CA ASP A 186 5.19 18.67 24.74
C ASP A 186 5.10 20.19 24.97
N HIS A 187 6.15 20.81 25.52
CA HIS A 187 6.20 22.25 25.74
C HIS A 187 6.09 23.01 24.40
N PRO A 188 5.40 24.18 24.32
CA PRO A 188 5.22 24.92 23.07
C PRO A 188 6.51 25.27 22.30
N SER A 189 7.67 25.40 22.98
CA SER A 189 8.97 25.58 22.32
C SER A 189 9.38 24.37 21.46
N ASN A 190 9.02 23.17 21.90
CA ASN A 190 9.43 21.88 21.33
C ASN A 190 8.34 21.24 20.46
N GLN A 191 7.06 21.47 20.76
CA GLN A 191 5.90 20.77 20.19
C GLN A 191 5.95 20.61 18.66
N ALA A 192 6.35 21.65 17.93
CA ALA A 192 6.47 21.63 16.46
C ALA A 192 7.40 20.52 15.93
N LEU A 193 8.46 20.19 16.67
CA LEU A 193 9.45 19.15 16.31
C LEU A 193 8.86 17.75 16.42
N PHE A 194 7.99 17.52 17.42
CA PHE A 194 7.37 16.23 17.70
C PHE A 194 6.20 15.87 16.76
N HIS A 195 5.83 16.76 15.83
CA HIS A 195 5.01 16.42 14.66
C HIS A 195 5.78 15.63 13.59
N GLN A 196 7.12 15.62 13.62
CA GLN A 196 7.90 14.90 12.61
C GLN A 196 7.73 13.38 12.75
N GLU A 197 7.42 12.72 11.65
CA GLU A 197 7.41 11.26 11.57
C GLU A 197 8.83 10.71 11.38
N ILE A 198 9.23 9.75 12.21
CA ILE A 198 10.54 9.09 12.12
C ILE A 198 10.36 7.69 11.52
N PRO A 199 10.80 7.40 10.28
CA PRO A 199 10.49 6.14 9.60
C PRO A 199 10.92 4.88 10.38
N THR A 200 12.05 4.93 11.08
CA THR A 200 12.56 3.83 11.92
C THR A 200 11.65 3.51 13.11
N TYR A 201 10.83 4.46 13.57
CA TYR A 201 9.88 4.27 14.67
C TYR A 201 8.50 3.77 14.20
N LEU A 202 8.29 3.64 12.88
CA LEU A 202 7.01 3.27 12.28
C LEU A 202 7.04 1.84 11.70
N ASN A 203 6.38 0.90 12.39
CA ASN A 203 6.13 -0.43 11.86
C ASN A 203 5.28 -0.36 10.57
N PRO A 204 5.76 -0.89 9.42
CA PRO A 204 5.09 -0.79 8.11
C PRO A 204 3.79 -1.60 7.98
N ASN A 205 3.41 -2.38 8.99
CA ASN A 205 2.12 -3.08 9.06
C ASN A 205 0.99 -2.24 9.69
N ILE A 206 1.33 -1.06 10.23
CA ILE A 206 0.42 -0.18 10.97
C ILE A 206 0.24 1.13 10.19
N ASN A 207 -1.02 1.46 9.88
CA ASN A 207 -1.37 2.61 9.03
C ASN A 207 -1.59 3.91 9.80
N VAL A 208 -1.87 3.83 11.10
CA VAL A 208 -1.92 5.01 11.99
C VAL A 208 -0.48 5.42 12.23
N ARG A 209 -0.09 6.66 11.94
CA ARG A 209 1.32 7.13 12.03
C ARG A 209 1.50 8.43 12.81
N VAL A 210 0.39 9.14 13.02
CA VAL A 210 0.29 10.36 13.82
C VAL A 210 -0.86 10.25 14.81
N SER A 211 -0.77 10.96 15.94
CA SER A 211 -1.83 11.06 16.93
C SER A 211 -3.01 11.92 16.43
N PRO A 212 -4.17 11.97 17.12
CA PRO A 212 -5.26 12.89 16.78
C PRO A 212 -4.84 14.37 16.77
N GLU A 213 -3.85 14.73 17.60
CA GLU A 213 -3.22 16.05 17.69
C GLU A 213 -2.17 16.28 16.58
N GLY A 214 -1.87 15.25 15.78
CA GLY A 214 -0.91 15.31 14.68
C GLY A 214 0.54 15.00 15.07
N LEU A 215 0.81 14.53 16.28
CA LEU A 215 2.16 14.21 16.76
C LEU A 215 2.65 12.89 16.16
N GLY A 216 3.93 12.81 15.78
CA GLY A 216 4.54 11.61 15.19
C GLY A 216 4.58 10.46 16.19
N LEU A 217 4.00 9.31 15.84
CA LEU A 217 3.89 8.15 16.72
C LEU A 217 5.12 7.23 16.65
N SER A 218 5.27 6.41 17.70
CA SER A 218 6.08 5.20 17.68
C SER A 218 5.21 3.94 17.73
N HIS A 219 5.61 2.93 16.96
CA HIS A 219 5.04 1.58 17.00
C HIS A 219 5.89 0.61 17.84
N TYR A 220 6.85 1.15 18.58
CA TYR A 220 7.75 0.41 19.44
C TYR A 220 7.77 1.05 20.84
N ALA A 221 7.67 0.21 21.87
CA ALA A 221 7.81 0.61 23.26
C ALA A 221 9.13 0.06 23.84
N GLY A 222 9.75 0.81 24.74
CA GLY A 222 10.92 0.37 25.48
C GLY A 222 10.55 -0.55 26.66
N ASN A 223 11.42 -1.49 27.01
CA ASN A 223 11.27 -2.26 28.24
C ASN A 223 11.62 -1.38 29.45
N GLN A 224 10.61 -1.02 30.25
CA GLN A 224 10.76 -0.18 31.44
C GLN A 224 11.67 -0.80 32.52
N LEU A 225 11.83 -2.13 32.54
CA LEU A 225 12.74 -2.79 33.46
C LEU A 225 14.22 -2.62 33.06
N VAL A 226 14.50 -2.32 31.79
CA VAL A 226 15.85 -2.06 31.26
C VAL A 226 16.11 -0.55 31.10
N LEU A 227 15.22 0.15 30.41
CA LEU A 227 15.28 1.59 30.20
C LEU A 227 14.71 2.30 31.44
N LYS A 228 15.50 2.33 32.53
CA LYS A 228 15.13 3.02 33.78
C LYS A 228 14.99 4.53 33.56
N SER A 229 14.19 5.18 34.40
CA SER A 229 14.17 6.65 34.52
C SER A 229 15.60 7.16 34.76
N ASN A 230 16.01 8.21 34.05
CA ASN A 230 17.37 8.77 34.03
C ASN A 230 18.54 7.84 33.61
N GLY A 231 18.27 6.59 33.19
CA GLY A 231 19.23 5.79 32.40
C GLY A 231 20.38 5.15 33.18
N GLU A 232 20.07 4.36 34.20
CA GLU A 232 21.07 3.79 35.12
C GLU A 232 21.68 2.44 34.69
N LEU A 233 21.05 1.70 33.76
CA LEU A 233 21.45 0.32 33.45
C LEU A 233 22.48 0.23 32.32
N GLY A 234 23.67 -0.27 32.62
CA GLY A 234 24.68 -0.68 31.63
C GLY A 234 24.51 -2.14 31.18
N ILE A 235 25.03 -2.50 29.99
CA ILE A 235 24.87 -3.86 29.43
C ILE A 235 25.42 -4.97 30.33
N ARG A 236 26.41 -4.67 31.17
CA ARG A 236 27.02 -5.60 32.13
C ARG A 236 26.11 -5.96 33.30
N ASN A 237 25.06 -5.17 33.52
CA ASN A 237 24.08 -5.37 34.58
C ASN A 237 22.88 -6.21 34.11
N ILE A 238 22.86 -6.65 32.85
CA ILE A 238 21.93 -7.67 32.36
C ILE A 238 22.52 -9.05 32.71
N THR A 239 22.23 -9.54 33.92
CA THR A 239 22.76 -10.81 34.44
C THR A 239 21.97 -12.04 33.94
N ASP A 240 20.73 -11.85 33.49
CA ASP A 240 19.88 -12.92 32.92
C ASP A 240 20.34 -13.35 31.51
N GLY A 241 21.27 -12.57 30.93
CA GLY A 241 21.87 -12.78 29.62
C GLY A 241 21.27 -11.88 28.55
N THR A 242 22.13 -11.22 27.78
CA THR A 242 21.69 -10.25 26.75
C THR A 242 20.80 -10.88 25.66
N SER A 243 20.98 -12.17 25.33
CA SER A 243 20.09 -12.90 24.41
C SER A 243 18.72 -13.25 24.98
N ASN A 244 18.49 -13.00 26.27
CA ASN A 244 17.32 -13.42 27.04
C ASN A 244 16.55 -12.23 27.64
N THR A 245 17.01 -10.98 27.46
CA THR A 245 16.35 -9.79 27.99
C THR A 245 15.87 -8.90 26.84
N ILE A 246 14.58 -8.55 26.83
CA ILE A 246 13.98 -7.63 25.86
C ILE A 246 14.44 -6.19 26.14
N LEU A 247 14.92 -5.46 25.13
CA LEU A 247 15.18 -4.02 25.20
C LEU A 247 13.97 -3.19 24.74
N ALA A 248 13.32 -3.61 23.67
CA ALA A 248 12.17 -2.94 23.06
C ALA A 248 11.30 -3.94 22.28
N PHE A 249 10.04 -3.59 22.03
CA PHE A 249 9.08 -4.49 21.39
C PHE A 249 8.04 -3.76 20.55
N GLU A 250 7.48 -4.45 19.56
CA GLU A 250 6.38 -3.97 18.71
C GLU A 250 5.04 -3.95 19.46
N VAL A 251 4.34 -2.81 19.42
CA VAL A 251 2.95 -2.66 19.90
C VAL A 251 1.98 -2.57 18.73
N GLY A 252 0.74 -3.06 18.88
CA GLY A 252 -0.31 -3.01 17.85
C GLY A 252 -1.49 -2.07 18.14
N ASP A 253 -1.50 -1.42 19.31
CA ASP A 253 -2.47 -0.41 19.76
C ASP A 253 -1.82 0.62 20.71
N ASN A 254 -2.62 1.58 21.20
CA ASN A 254 -2.26 2.59 22.21
C ASN A 254 -0.87 3.19 21.98
N PHE A 255 -0.64 3.62 20.73
CA PHE A 255 0.61 4.21 20.28
C PHE A 255 0.86 5.53 21.00
N LYS A 256 2.10 5.78 21.37
CA LYS A 256 2.54 7.04 21.96
C LYS A 256 3.30 7.89 20.94
N PRO A 257 3.25 9.22 21.02
CA PRO A 257 4.22 10.08 20.37
C PRO A 257 5.64 9.65 20.73
N TRP A 258 6.59 9.71 19.80
CA TRP A 258 7.95 9.22 20.08
C TRP A 258 8.68 10.02 21.18
N GLY A 259 8.25 11.26 21.44
CA GLY A 259 8.74 12.08 22.55
C GLY A 259 8.14 11.78 23.93
N ASP A 260 7.00 11.09 23.99
CA ASP A 260 6.26 10.84 25.22
C ASP A 260 7.08 9.94 26.18
N PRO A 261 7.50 10.45 27.36
CA PRO A 261 8.32 9.69 28.31
C PRO A 261 7.62 8.42 28.81
N THR A 262 6.29 8.35 28.70
CA THR A 262 5.51 7.15 29.02
C THR A 262 5.54 6.08 27.93
N ASN A 263 6.35 6.22 26.86
CA ASN A 263 6.56 5.18 25.84
C ASN A 263 7.52 4.04 26.28
N THR A 264 7.37 3.61 27.53
CA THR A 264 7.97 2.38 28.06
C THR A 264 6.90 1.57 28.79
N ALA A 265 7.09 0.26 28.87
CA ALA A 265 6.25 -0.62 29.70
C ALA A 265 7.02 -1.90 30.06
N VAL A 266 6.53 -2.64 31.06
CA VAL A 266 6.96 -4.01 31.32
C VAL A 266 6.43 -4.92 30.20
N PRO A 267 7.27 -5.63 29.42
CA PRO A 267 6.80 -6.42 28.28
C PRO A 267 5.77 -7.48 28.68
N ALA A 268 5.98 -8.20 29.79
CA ALA A 268 5.02 -9.17 30.31
C ALA A 268 3.64 -8.60 30.64
N GLU A 269 3.56 -7.35 31.11
CA GLU A 269 2.29 -6.68 31.40
C GLU A 269 1.64 -6.16 30.11
N ARG A 270 2.43 -5.58 29.19
CA ARG A 270 1.92 -4.97 27.96
C ARG A 270 1.53 -5.99 26.88
N MET A 271 2.19 -7.14 26.81
CA MET A 271 1.97 -8.14 25.78
C MET A 271 0.95 -9.23 26.19
N ASN A 272 0.87 -9.62 27.47
CA ASN A 272 -0.10 -10.64 27.94
C ASN A 272 -1.48 -10.09 28.35
N SER A 273 -1.71 -8.76 28.29
CA SER A 273 -2.97 -8.14 28.71
C SER A 273 -4.09 -8.15 27.65
N GLY A 274 -3.96 -9.00 26.60
CA GLY A 274 -4.95 -9.07 25.52
C GLY A 274 -4.94 -7.88 24.55
N ASN A 275 -3.91 -7.03 24.66
CA ASN A 275 -3.68 -5.93 23.73
C ASN A 275 -3.42 -6.44 22.31
N LYS A 276 -3.70 -5.60 21.33
CA LYS A 276 -3.51 -5.92 19.93
C LYS A 276 -2.02 -6.07 19.60
N THR A 277 -1.68 -7.16 18.95
CA THR A 277 -0.35 -7.45 18.42
C THR A 277 -0.09 -6.74 17.09
N ALA A 278 1.18 -6.47 16.78
CA ALA A 278 1.55 -5.72 15.59
C ALA A 278 1.39 -6.53 14.29
N PHE A 279 1.47 -7.86 14.39
CA PHE A 279 1.19 -8.82 13.33
C PHE A 279 0.21 -9.89 13.82
N ARG A 280 -0.42 -10.59 12.88
CA ARG A 280 -1.27 -11.74 13.23
C ARG A 280 -0.45 -12.82 13.93
N GLY A 281 -0.83 -13.18 15.16
CA GLY A 281 -0.21 -14.24 15.93
C GLY A 281 0.90 -13.79 16.89
N GLY A 282 1.27 -12.51 16.93
CA GLY A 282 2.39 -12.04 17.74
C GLY A 282 3.05 -10.72 17.29
N SER A 283 4.12 -10.36 18.00
CA SER A 283 4.93 -9.16 17.79
C SER A 283 6.41 -9.52 17.80
N HIS A 284 7.25 -8.76 17.08
CA HIS A 284 8.69 -8.88 17.25
C HIS A 284 9.19 -8.16 18.51
N VAL A 285 10.26 -8.71 19.09
CA VAL A 285 11.01 -8.13 20.21
C VAL A 285 12.48 -8.01 19.84
N LEU A 286 13.10 -6.91 20.27
CA LEU A 286 14.54 -6.69 20.26
C LEU A 286 15.12 -7.17 21.58
N LEU A 287 16.17 -7.99 21.51
CA LEU A 287 16.89 -8.51 22.66
C LEU A 287 18.19 -7.73 22.91
N GLY A 288 18.75 -7.83 24.12
CA GLY A 288 19.96 -7.15 24.58
C GLY A 288 21.24 -7.48 23.81
N ASP A 289 21.26 -8.56 23.02
CA ASP A 289 22.33 -8.94 22.10
C ASP A 289 22.13 -8.35 20.67
N GLY A 290 21.13 -7.48 20.51
CA GLY A 290 20.72 -6.93 19.24
C GLY A 290 19.98 -7.93 18.33
N SER A 291 19.71 -9.16 18.77
CA SER A 291 18.89 -10.11 18.02
C SER A 291 17.40 -9.72 18.04
N VAL A 292 16.64 -10.17 17.04
CA VAL A 292 15.21 -9.87 16.93
C VAL A 292 14.45 -11.17 16.69
N ARG A 293 13.60 -11.53 17.65
CA ARG A 293 12.73 -12.71 17.64
C ARG A 293 11.27 -12.30 17.46
N PHE A 294 10.44 -13.24 17.03
CA PHE A 294 8.98 -13.07 16.95
C PHE A 294 8.36 -13.84 18.11
N LEU A 295 7.70 -13.16 19.05
CA LEU A 295 7.03 -13.82 20.16
C LEU A 295 5.56 -14.03 19.80
N SER A 296 5.04 -15.23 20.09
CA SER A 296 3.62 -15.51 19.91
C SER A 296 2.78 -14.75 20.93
N GLU A 297 1.57 -14.35 20.52
CA GLU A 297 0.53 -13.86 21.44
C GLU A 297 0.03 -14.93 22.44
N ASN A 298 0.43 -16.20 22.25
CA ASN A 298 0.15 -17.33 23.14
C ASN A 298 1.41 -17.85 23.86
N ILE A 299 2.46 -17.03 23.99
CA ILE A 299 3.67 -17.38 24.76
C ILE A 299 3.32 -17.65 26.23
N ASP A 300 4.06 -18.56 26.89
CA ASP A 300 3.91 -18.79 28.32
C ASP A 300 4.19 -17.48 29.10
N PRO A 301 3.25 -17.00 29.94
CA PRO A 301 3.45 -15.79 30.74
C PRO A 301 4.68 -15.84 31.65
N ALA A 302 5.11 -17.02 32.11
CA ALA A 302 6.33 -17.18 32.89
C ALA A 302 7.59 -16.94 32.06
N VAL A 303 7.62 -17.45 30.82
CA VAL A 303 8.71 -17.18 29.85
C VAL A 303 8.75 -15.70 29.52
N LEU A 304 7.61 -15.07 29.19
CA LEU A 304 7.59 -13.65 28.86
C LEU A 304 7.95 -12.75 30.05
N LYS A 305 7.64 -13.17 31.29
CA LYS A 305 8.12 -12.50 32.51
C LYS A 305 9.64 -12.58 32.62
N ALA A 306 10.24 -13.76 32.47
CA ALA A 306 11.69 -13.91 32.49
C ALA A 306 12.38 -13.13 31.36
N LEU A 307 11.76 -13.04 30.17
CA LEU A 307 12.26 -12.19 29.08
C LEU A 307 12.15 -10.67 29.35
N SER A 308 11.36 -10.27 30.35
CA SER A 308 11.19 -8.88 30.73
C SER A 308 12.26 -8.39 31.72
N THR A 309 12.86 -9.28 32.51
CA THR A 309 13.85 -8.91 33.53
C THR A 309 15.28 -8.84 32.96
N PRO A 310 16.11 -7.91 33.45
CA PRO A 310 17.55 -7.96 33.22
C PRO A 310 18.31 -8.78 34.28
N ASP A 311 17.74 -8.93 35.48
CA ASP A 311 18.41 -9.40 36.70
C ASP A 311 17.53 -10.26 37.64
N GLY A 312 16.49 -10.92 37.12
CA GLY A 312 15.58 -11.76 37.90
C GLY A 312 16.10 -13.17 38.22
N GLY A 313 17.09 -13.66 37.46
CA GLY A 313 17.75 -14.95 37.67
C GLY A 313 16.96 -16.18 37.20
N GLU A 314 15.86 -15.99 36.46
CA GLU A 314 15.06 -17.09 35.90
C GLU A 314 15.82 -17.90 34.83
N ARG A 315 15.50 -19.20 34.72
CA ARG A 315 15.94 -20.05 33.61
C ARG A 315 14.91 -20.04 32.49
N ILE A 316 15.38 -19.82 31.27
CA ILE A 316 14.56 -19.77 30.06
C ILE A 316 15.02 -20.88 29.10
N ASP A 317 14.10 -21.77 28.73
CA ASP A 317 14.30 -22.78 27.67
C ASP A 317 14.06 -22.16 26.28
N GLU A 318 14.19 -22.91 25.19
CA GLU A 318 14.08 -22.35 23.82
C GLU A 318 12.64 -21.87 23.47
N PHE A 319 12.54 -20.65 22.91
CA PHE A 319 11.30 -19.91 22.60
C PHE A 319 11.38 -19.12 21.28
#